data_AF-A0A430KWU9-F1
#
_entry.id   AF-A0A430KWU9-F1
#
_cell.length_a   1.000
_cell.length_b   1.000
_cell.length_c   1.000
_cell.angle_alpha   90.00
_cell.angle_beta   90.00
_cell.angle_gamma   90.00
#
_symmetry.space_group_name_H-M   'P 1'
#
loop_
_entity.id
_entity.type
_entity.pdbx_description
1 polymer ?
#
loop_
_entity_poly.entity_id
_entity_poly.type
_entity_poly.pdbx_seq_one_letter_code
_entity_poly.pdbx_strand_id
1 'polypeptide(L)'
;MKENMSHQNQGADVLSFGFFQGYSNLKRSIRHGPHDLLASHGLATAALTIPSTEAQRTARLKDKQQRLLAQVRGRLTPDNPGASTPFARERQRVEAAMQANEFAFRFEQVISIDAPRLVRRRRNFSSVLQPIFQLMRLFLKEKQLYAGILRRFSPDIFPGVMVAFAKVMEAAIAEMDRRFREAGSKGLGMALSEGVAALDRLGNFCFTGDPRVLPTKVMRLLGTIDSLRTCGWPFISPRMLDIREGRGLVNLVGWPQLSNGRPVLMHVASLEYHYDRTVASNRHSQLWFAELGGRSIDGMDRMTTFLHEVFRDLWVPETVAFIARQVRRGLNRGIRSGGRDGVGSHGDADTGNEESARAMIALEAWEAQDSPFKTSNFEKLSAQVLKFDDRPTDESRMVLKTRRDFAEEMFVALMEGGRKGHPGVESIAPTHSTWPSILRAAIQHTRGVFATRA
;
A
#
# COMPACT_ATOMS: atom_id res chain seq x y z
N MET A 1 20.77 39.19 5.40
CA MET A 1 19.36 39.59 5.74
C MET A 1 18.95 39.09 7.12
N LYS A 2 18.91 37.76 7.37
CA LYS A 2 18.47 37.17 8.65
C LYS A 2 19.24 37.72 9.85
N GLU A 3 20.56 37.69 9.80
CA GLU A 3 21.45 38.20 10.87
C GLU A 3 21.24 39.69 11.14
N ASN A 4 21.14 40.52 10.09
CA ASN A 4 20.88 41.95 10.25
C ASN A 4 19.53 42.22 10.93
N MET A 5 18.49 41.48 10.57
CA MET A 5 17.17 41.58 11.22
C MET A 5 17.21 41.10 12.67
N SER A 6 17.97 40.05 12.96
CA SER A 6 18.14 39.56 14.33
C SER A 6 18.87 40.59 15.20
N HIS A 7 20.00 41.13 14.72
CA HIS A 7 20.74 42.18 15.42
C HIS A 7 19.87 43.41 15.70
N GLN A 8 19.07 43.84 14.72
CA GLN A 8 18.15 44.98 14.86
C GLN A 8 17.00 44.74 15.86
N ASN A 9 16.72 43.48 16.19
CA ASN A 9 15.70 43.05 17.13
C ASN A 9 16.33 42.34 18.36
N GLN A 10 17.47 42.84 18.83
CA GLN A 10 18.11 42.38 20.08
C GLN A 10 18.45 40.88 20.10
N GLY A 11 18.86 40.34 18.95
CA GLY A 11 19.21 38.93 18.81
C GLY A 11 18.01 37.99 18.64
N ALA A 12 16.78 38.49 18.62
CA ALA A 12 15.61 37.66 18.36
C ALA A 12 15.65 37.07 16.94
N ASP A 13 15.27 35.80 16.77
CA ASP A 13 15.11 35.22 15.44
C ASP A 13 13.74 35.58 14.88
N VAL A 14 13.68 36.65 14.08
CA VAL A 14 12.42 37.27 13.63
C VAL A 14 12.10 36.98 12.16
N LEU A 15 13.09 36.50 11.40
CA LEU A 15 13.00 36.31 9.96
C LEU A 15 13.45 34.91 9.60
N SER A 16 12.56 34.13 8.99
CA SER A 16 12.92 32.85 8.38
C SER A 16 12.62 32.86 6.89
N PHE A 17 13.48 32.17 6.14
CA PHE A 17 13.30 31.92 4.72
C PHE A 17 12.89 30.46 4.56
N GLY A 18 11.77 30.23 3.89
CA GLY A 18 11.38 28.90 3.43
C GLY A 18 12.21 28.49 2.21
N PHE A 19 11.97 27.28 1.72
CA PHE A 19 12.54 26.84 0.44
C PHE A 19 11.99 27.69 -0.71
N PHE A 20 12.80 27.89 -1.75
CA PHE A 20 12.31 28.37 -3.03
C PHE A 20 11.27 27.38 -3.58
N GLN A 21 10.06 27.87 -3.80
CA GLN A 21 8.99 27.08 -4.42
C GLN A 21 8.98 27.37 -5.92
N GLY A 22 9.37 26.36 -6.70
CA GLY A 22 9.22 26.38 -8.16
C GLY A 22 7.83 25.88 -8.56
N TYR A 23 7.00 26.80 -9.02
CA TYR A 23 5.74 26.50 -9.69
C TYR A 23 5.97 26.45 -11.18
N SER A 24 5.55 25.37 -11.81
CA SER A 24 5.41 25.33 -13.26
C SER A 24 3.95 25.07 -13.57
N ASN A 25 3.41 25.77 -14.57
CA ASN A 25 2.08 25.47 -15.11
C ASN A 25 2.00 24.01 -15.60
N LEU A 26 3.14 23.39 -15.92
CA LEU A 26 3.28 21.96 -16.19
C LEU A 26 2.85 21.07 -15.01
N LYS A 27 3.12 21.48 -13.77
CA LYS A 27 2.66 20.70 -12.60
C LYS A 27 1.14 20.81 -12.44
N ARG A 28 0.53 21.92 -12.87
CA ARG A 28 -0.92 22.08 -12.87
C ARG A 28 -1.55 21.11 -13.87
N SER A 29 -1.06 21.07 -15.12
CA SER A 29 -1.58 20.17 -16.17
C SER A 29 -1.53 18.68 -15.79
N ILE A 30 -0.61 18.31 -14.89
CA ILE A 30 -0.43 16.93 -14.40
C ILE A 30 -1.24 16.64 -13.11
N ARG A 31 -1.56 17.63 -12.27
CA ARG A 31 -2.13 17.44 -10.92
C ARG A 31 -3.35 18.31 -10.59
N HIS A 32 -4.33 18.38 -11.48
CA HIS A 32 -5.56 19.12 -11.21
C HIS A 32 -6.41 18.51 -10.08
N GLY A 33 -6.28 17.21 -9.80
CA GLY A 33 -6.91 16.53 -8.67
C GLY A 33 -6.12 15.37 -8.05
N PRO A 34 -6.59 14.80 -6.93
CA PRO A 34 -5.93 13.69 -6.23
C PRO A 34 -5.78 12.40 -7.06
N HIS A 35 -6.61 12.24 -8.09
CA HIS A 35 -6.65 11.08 -8.98
C HIS A 35 -6.04 11.34 -10.36
N ASP A 36 -5.46 12.52 -10.56
CA ASP A 36 -5.10 12.98 -11.90
C ASP A 36 -3.76 12.46 -12.39
N LEU A 37 -2.95 11.82 -11.56
CA LEU A 37 -1.63 11.31 -11.96
C LEU A 37 -1.65 9.79 -12.00
N LEU A 38 -1.85 9.20 -13.18
CA LEU A 38 -1.94 7.75 -13.35
C LEU A 38 -0.67 7.03 -12.87
N ALA A 39 0.49 7.63 -13.10
CA ALA A 39 1.78 7.12 -12.64
C ALA A 39 1.87 6.98 -11.11
N SER A 40 1.10 7.77 -10.36
CA SER A 40 1.18 7.77 -8.90
C SER A 40 0.51 6.59 -8.21
N HIS A 41 -0.37 5.90 -8.94
CA HIS A 41 -1.14 4.81 -8.38
C HIS A 41 -0.39 3.47 -8.41
N GLY A 42 0.78 3.35 -9.05
CA GLY A 42 1.46 2.04 -9.16
C GLY A 42 0.66 1.02 -9.98
N LEU A 43 0.00 1.50 -11.04
CA LEU A 43 -0.90 0.70 -11.88
C LEU A 43 -0.17 -0.43 -12.59
N ALA A 44 1.04 -0.19 -13.10
CA ALA A 44 1.83 -1.23 -13.77
C ALA A 44 2.21 -2.33 -12.79
N THR A 45 2.60 -1.95 -11.57
CA THR A 45 2.88 -2.89 -10.48
C THR A 45 1.66 -3.75 -10.20
N ALA A 46 0.49 -3.15 -10.00
CA ALA A 46 -0.72 -3.90 -9.69
C ALA A 46 -1.17 -4.82 -10.84
N ALA A 47 -1.02 -4.37 -12.09
CA ALA A 47 -1.40 -5.14 -13.26
C ALA A 47 -0.48 -6.35 -13.51
N LEU A 48 0.83 -6.16 -13.35
CA LEU A 48 1.87 -7.09 -13.83
C LEU A 48 2.43 -8.02 -12.75
N THR A 49 2.15 -7.77 -11.46
CA THR A 49 2.77 -8.54 -10.36
C THR A 49 1.86 -9.56 -9.68
N ILE A 50 0.58 -9.61 -10.07
CA ILE A 50 -0.34 -10.69 -9.69
C ILE A 50 -0.33 -11.80 -10.77
N PRO A 51 0.01 -13.06 -10.43
CA PRO A 51 -0.06 -14.17 -11.37
C PRO A 51 -1.46 -14.40 -11.91
N SER A 52 -1.57 -14.85 -13.16
CA SER A 52 -2.88 -15.13 -13.78
C SER A 52 -3.66 -16.20 -13.01
N THR A 53 -2.97 -17.19 -12.43
CA THR A 53 -3.60 -18.24 -11.60
C THR A 53 -4.27 -17.69 -10.34
N GLU A 54 -3.74 -16.59 -9.80
CA GLU A 54 -4.29 -15.93 -8.62
C GLU A 54 -5.44 -14.99 -9.01
N ALA A 55 -5.24 -14.20 -10.06
CA ALA A 55 -6.27 -13.29 -10.54
C ALA A 55 -7.54 -14.02 -11.03
N GLN A 56 -7.40 -15.24 -11.56
CA GLN A 56 -8.54 -16.05 -12.03
C GLN A 56 -9.34 -16.72 -10.90
N ARG A 57 -8.94 -16.59 -9.62
CA ARG A 57 -9.66 -17.23 -8.50
C ARG A 57 -11.09 -16.75 -8.33
N THR A 58 -11.33 -15.46 -8.55
CA THR A 58 -12.68 -14.87 -8.48
C THR A 58 -12.90 -13.98 -9.69
N ALA A 59 -14.16 -13.88 -10.14
CA ALA A 59 -14.54 -12.98 -11.23
C ALA A 59 -14.09 -11.54 -10.93
N ARG A 60 -14.29 -11.08 -9.68
CA ARG A 60 -13.87 -9.75 -9.24
C ARG A 60 -12.37 -9.49 -9.41
N LEU A 61 -11.51 -10.43 -9.02
CA LEU A 61 -10.06 -10.27 -9.17
C LEU A 61 -9.65 -10.28 -10.64
N LYS A 62 -10.25 -11.17 -11.43
CA LYS A 62 -10.00 -11.30 -12.87
C LYS A 62 -10.37 -10.01 -13.59
N ASP A 63 -11.57 -9.50 -13.38
CA ASP A 63 -12.08 -8.29 -14.03
C ASP A 63 -11.23 -7.08 -13.65
N LYS A 64 -10.82 -6.99 -12.37
CA LYS A 64 -9.93 -5.93 -11.89
C LYS A 64 -8.56 -5.98 -12.55
N GLN A 65 -7.92 -7.16 -12.58
CA GLN A 65 -6.62 -7.31 -13.24
C GLN A 65 -6.74 -7.01 -14.74
N GLN A 66 -7.77 -7.51 -15.41
CA GLN A 66 -7.99 -7.25 -16.84
C GLN A 66 -8.17 -5.76 -17.13
N ARG A 67 -8.91 -5.04 -16.29
CA ARG A 67 -9.04 -3.57 -16.40
C ARG A 67 -7.69 -2.86 -16.24
N LEU A 68 -6.89 -3.25 -15.24
CA LEU A 68 -5.57 -2.66 -15.01
C LEU A 68 -4.61 -2.98 -16.17
N LEU A 69 -4.61 -4.21 -16.67
CA LEU A 69 -3.83 -4.61 -17.85
C LEU A 69 -4.28 -3.87 -19.10
N ALA A 70 -5.59 -3.68 -19.30
CA ALA A 70 -6.11 -2.89 -20.42
C ALA A 70 -5.61 -1.44 -20.34
N GLN A 71 -5.56 -0.86 -19.15
CA GLN A 71 -5.04 0.49 -18.93
C GLN A 71 -3.54 0.60 -19.23
N VAL A 72 -2.72 -0.30 -18.68
CA VAL A 72 -1.26 -0.34 -18.91
C VAL A 72 -0.91 -0.56 -20.38
N ARG A 73 -1.78 -1.25 -21.13
CA ARG A 73 -1.60 -1.55 -22.56
C ARG A 73 -2.25 -0.53 -23.49
N GLY A 74 -2.84 0.55 -22.97
CA GLY A 74 -3.53 1.55 -23.78
C GLY A 74 -4.85 1.09 -24.41
N ARG A 75 -5.39 -0.07 -24.01
CA ARG A 75 -6.59 -0.67 -24.60
C ARG A 75 -7.90 -0.02 -24.14
N LEU A 76 -7.86 0.81 -23.10
CA LEU A 76 -9.03 1.58 -22.66
C LEU A 76 -9.31 2.76 -23.60
N THR A 77 -8.33 3.19 -24.39
CA THR A 77 -8.45 4.29 -25.35
C THR A 77 -7.84 3.87 -26.69
N PRO A 78 -8.51 3.01 -27.48
CA PRO A 78 -7.94 2.44 -28.71
C PRO A 78 -7.49 3.49 -29.73
N ASP A 79 -8.23 4.59 -29.86
CA ASP A 79 -7.93 5.69 -30.80
C ASP A 79 -6.74 6.56 -30.35
N ASN A 80 -6.44 6.56 -29.05
CA ASN A 80 -5.26 7.20 -28.46
C ASN A 80 -4.73 6.36 -27.29
N PRO A 81 -3.93 5.30 -27.56
CA PRO A 81 -3.46 4.40 -26.51
C PRO A 81 -2.64 5.09 -25.42
N GLY A 82 -2.00 6.20 -25.76
CA GLY A 82 -1.23 7.02 -24.82
C GLY A 82 -2.09 7.69 -23.75
N ALA A 83 -3.38 7.94 -24.01
CA ALA A 83 -4.27 8.62 -23.06
C ALA A 83 -4.61 7.78 -21.82
N SER A 84 -4.53 6.45 -21.89
CA SER A 84 -4.79 5.56 -20.75
C SER A 84 -3.52 4.93 -20.16
N THR A 85 -2.45 4.84 -20.93
CA THR A 85 -1.15 4.35 -20.45
C THR A 85 -0.50 5.37 -19.50
N PRO A 86 -0.06 4.99 -18.28
CA PRO A 86 0.33 5.96 -17.25
C PRO A 86 1.38 7.00 -17.69
N PHE A 87 2.57 6.56 -18.10
CA PHE A 87 3.67 7.48 -18.46
C PHE A 87 3.48 8.13 -19.84
N ALA A 88 2.81 7.44 -20.77
CA ALA A 88 2.47 7.99 -22.08
C ALA A 88 1.50 9.17 -21.96
N ARG A 89 0.53 9.07 -21.04
CA ARG A 89 -0.42 10.15 -20.76
C ARG A 89 0.29 11.36 -20.19
N GLU A 90 1.19 11.16 -19.22
CA GLU A 90 1.96 12.27 -18.66
C GLU A 90 2.89 12.89 -19.70
N ARG A 91 3.47 12.10 -20.60
CA ARG A 91 4.21 12.60 -21.75
C ARG A 91 3.36 13.49 -22.64
N GLN A 92 2.19 13.03 -23.06
CA GLN A 92 1.26 13.79 -23.91
C GLN A 92 0.85 15.11 -23.24
N ARG A 93 0.61 15.11 -21.93
CA ARG A 93 0.30 16.32 -21.16
C ARG A 93 1.46 17.31 -21.13
N VAL A 94 2.70 16.82 -20.98
CA VAL A 94 3.89 17.65 -21.05
C VAL A 94 4.09 18.22 -22.45
N GLU A 95 3.98 17.39 -23.48
CA GLU A 95 4.10 17.80 -24.89
C GLU A 95 3.03 18.84 -25.27
N ALA A 96 1.77 18.65 -24.83
CA ALA A 96 0.69 19.61 -25.07
C ALA A 96 0.96 20.95 -24.36
N ALA A 97 1.41 20.93 -23.11
CA ALA A 97 1.78 22.15 -22.38
C ALA A 97 2.97 22.87 -23.04
N MET A 98 3.93 22.13 -23.60
CA MET A 98 5.02 22.70 -24.39
C MET A 98 4.51 23.40 -25.64
N GLN A 99 3.62 22.75 -26.39
CA GLN A 99 3.03 23.31 -27.62
C GLN A 99 2.19 24.57 -27.32
N ALA A 100 1.46 24.58 -26.21
CA ALA A 100 0.68 25.73 -25.77
C ALA A 100 1.52 26.84 -25.09
N ASN A 101 2.84 26.65 -24.94
CA ASN A 101 3.72 27.53 -24.19
C ASN A 101 3.32 27.72 -22.71
N GLU A 102 2.60 26.75 -22.14
CA GLU A 102 2.08 26.72 -20.77
C GLU A 102 3.04 26.04 -19.77
N PHE A 103 4.34 26.25 -19.93
CA PHE A 103 5.37 25.64 -19.06
C PHE A 103 6.18 26.66 -18.26
N ALA A 104 5.73 27.92 -18.25
CA ALA A 104 6.38 29.01 -17.54
C ALA A 104 6.73 28.62 -16.09
N PHE A 105 8.00 28.84 -15.71
CA PHE A 105 8.46 28.67 -14.34
C PHE A 105 8.30 29.95 -13.56
N ARG A 106 7.64 29.84 -12.42
CA ARG A 106 7.60 30.85 -11.38
C ARG A 106 8.39 30.32 -10.19
N PHE A 107 9.40 31.07 -9.76
CA PHE A 107 10.07 30.85 -8.48
C PHE A 107 9.49 31.81 -7.45
N GLU A 108 9.05 31.27 -6.32
CA GLU A 108 8.56 32.03 -5.18
C GLU A 108 9.49 31.80 -3.98
N GLN A 109 9.90 32.88 -3.33
CA GLN A 109 10.60 32.80 -2.04
C GLN A 109 9.57 33.01 -0.93
N VAL A 110 9.35 32.00 -0.10
CA VAL A 110 8.53 32.15 1.10
C VAL A 110 9.36 32.83 2.18
N ILE A 111 8.83 33.91 2.75
CA ILE A 111 9.44 34.67 3.85
C ILE A 111 8.45 34.66 4.99
N SER A 112 8.89 34.28 6.19
CA SER A 112 8.07 34.38 7.40
C SER A 112 8.68 35.40 8.35
N ILE A 113 7.85 36.31 8.84
CA ILE A 113 8.22 37.35 9.80
C ILE A 113 7.38 37.15 11.05
N ASP A 114 8.06 36.90 12.16
CA ASP A 114 7.40 36.75 13.46
C ASP A 114 7.17 38.13 14.07
N ALA A 115 6.03 38.74 13.74
CA ALA A 115 5.70 40.08 14.20
C ALA A 115 5.70 40.25 15.74
N PRO A 116 5.21 39.28 16.54
CA PRO A 116 5.37 39.29 18.00
C PRO A 116 6.82 39.39 18.48
N ARG A 117 7.78 38.76 17.78
CA ARG A 117 9.20 38.79 18.16
C ARG A 117 9.95 40.05 17.71
N LEU A 118 9.33 40.91 16.90
CA LEU A 118 9.87 42.25 16.64
C LEU A 118 9.85 43.09 17.92
N VAL A 119 10.91 43.88 18.14
CA VAL A 119 10.92 44.87 19.22
C VAL A 119 9.81 45.90 19.00
N ARG A 120 9.19 46.39 20.08
CA ARG A 120 7.95 47.19 20.02
C ARG A 120 7.98 48.36 19.04
N ARG A 121 9.10 49.10 18.97
CA ARG A 121 9.32 50.22 18.04
C ARG A 121 9.41 49.83 16.55
N ARG A 122 9.67 48.56 16.26
CA ARG A 122 9.81 47.99 14.90
C ARG A 122 8.59 47.16 14.47
N ARG A 123 7.54 47.04 15.28
CA ARG A 123 6.27 46.42 14.90
C ARG A 123 5.47 47.35 13.99
N ASN A 124 6.01 47.63 12.82
CA ASN A 124 5.44 48.54 11.84
C ASN A 124 5.56 47.95 10.43
N PHE A 125 4.75 48.49 9.53
CA PHE A 125 4.64 48.00 8.15
C PHE A 125 5.98 48.08 7.39
N SER A 126 6.77 49.14 7.63
CA SER A 126 8.09 49.33 7.01
C SER A 126 9.06 48.20 7.36
N SER A 127 9.09 47.79 8.63
CA SER A 127 9.97 46.71 9.10
C SER A 127 9.59 45.34 8.52
N VAL A 128 8.29 45.13 8.26
CA VAL A 128 7.79 43.92 7.59
C VAL A 128 8.13 43.92 6.09
N LEU A 129 8.02 45.07 5.41
CA LEU A 129 8.30 45.17 3.98
C LEU A 129 9.80 45.18 3.64
N GLN A 130 10.65 45.65 4.55
CA GLN A 130 12.10 45.75 4.31
C GLN A 130 12.73 44.47 3.73
N PRO A 131 12.56 43.26 4.30
CA PRO A 131 13.10 42.03 3.70
C PRO A 131 12.50 41.71 2.33
N ILE A 132 11.23 42.03 2.09
CA ILE A 132 10.56 41.83 0.80
C ILE A 132 11.19 42.72 -0.26
N PHE A 133 11.38 44.01 0.02
CA PHE A 133 12.03 44.93 -0.91
C PHE A 133 13.49 44.58 -1.17
N GLN A 134 14.22 44.08 -0.18
CA GLN A 134 15.59 43.61 -0.41
C GLN A 134 15.63 42.40 -1.36
N LEU A 135 14.69 41.46 -1.23
CA LEU A 135 14.56 40.36 -2.19
C LEU A 135 14.11 40.84 -3.58
N MET A 136 13.16 41.77 -3.67
CA MET A 136 12.79 42.37 -4.95
C MET A 136 13.98 43.04 -5.62
N ARG A 137 14.78 43.81 -4.86
CA ARG A 137 16.00 44.43 -5.37
C ARG A 137 16.99 43.38 -5.87
N LEU A 138 17.21 42.30 -5.12
CA LEU A 138 18.06 41.17 -5.55
C LEU A 138 17.61 40.67 -6.94
N PHE A 139 16.33 40.33 -7.11
CA PHE A 139 15.79 39.81 -8.38
C PHE A 139 15.67 40.84 -9.51
N LEU A 140 15.65 42.14 -9.21
CA LEU A 140 15.56 43.18 -10.24
C LEU A 140 16.92 43.72 -10.67
N LYS A 141 17.88 43.80 -9.75
CA LYS A 141 19.15 44.51 -9.94
C LYS A 141 20.37 43.61 -9.89
N GLU A 142 20.30 42.45 -9.22
CA GLU A 142 21.48 41.62 -8.93
C GLU A 142 21.39 40.26 -9.66
N LYS A 143 21.00 40.32 -10.95
CA LYS A 143 20.77 39.16 -11.82
C LYS A 143 21.93 38.14 -11.78
N GLN A 144 23.16 38.62 -11.71
CA GLN A 144 24.38 37.81 -11.65
C GLN A 144 24.42 36.83 -10.47
N LEU A 145 23.78 37.15 -9.35
CA LEU A 145 23.83 36.32 -8.13
C LEU A 145 23.01 35.04 -8.24
N TYR A 146 22.00 35.02 -9.10
CA TYR A 146 21.11 33.86 -9.26
C TYR A 146 21.00 33.37 -10.72
N ALA A 147 21.53 34.12 -11.70
CA ALA A 147 21.56 33.70 -13.09
C ALA A 147 22.27 32.34 -13.28
N GLY A 148 23.33 32.06 -12.52
CA GLY A 148 23.99 30.75 -12.55
C GLY A 148 23.07 29.60 -12.14
N ILE A 149 22.17 29.81 -11.17
CA ILE A 149 21.19 28.80 -10.73
C ILE A 149 20.10 28.63 -11.79
N LEU A 150 19.58 29.73 -12.35
CA LEU A 150 18.55 29.67 -13.37
C LEU A 150 19.07 29.08 -14.70
N ARG A 151 20.34 29.35 -15.06
CA ARG A 151 20.98 28.81 -16.26
C ARG A 151 21.42 27.36 -16.12
N ARG A 152 21.41 26.76 -14.92
CA ARG A 152 21.61 25.30 -14.76
C ARG A 152 20.50 24.50 -15.43
N PHE A 153 19.32 25.09 -15.60
CA PHE A 153 18.22 24.51 -16.35
C PHE A 153 18.09 25.29 -17.65
N SER A 154 18.68 24.77 -18.74
CA SER A 154 18.38 25.34 -20.06
C SER A 154 16.87 25.21 -20.31
N PRO A 155 16.16 26.30 -20.64
CA PRO A 155 14.77 26.23 -21.11
C PRO A 155 14.61 25.34 -22.35
N ASP A 156 15.69 25.10 -23.10
CA ASP A 156 15.69 24.16 -24.23
C ASP A 156 15.62 22.69 -23.74
N ILE A 157 16.06 22.43 -22.51
CA ILE A 157 16.09 21.08 -21.91
C ILE A 157 14.83 20.82 -21.08
N PHE A 158 14.36 21.80 -20.30
CA PHE A 158 13.14 21.67 -19.51
C PHE A 158 11.96 22.39 -20.18
N PRO A 159 10.81 21.72 -20.43
CA PRO A 159 10.40 20.45 -19.82
C PRO A 159 10.70 19.18 -20.65
N GLY A 160 11.39 19.28 -21.78
CA GLY A 160 11.70 18.14 -22.66
C GLY A 160 12.36 16.94 -21.96
N VAL A 161 13.14 17.16 -20.91
CA VAL A 161 13.71 16.08 -20.08
C VAL A 161 12.64 15.20 -19.42
N MET A 162 11.46 15.74 -19.09
CA MET A 162 10.33 14.97 -18.55
C MET A 162 9.71 14.06 -19.61
N VAL A 163 9.67 14.51 -20.86
CA VAL A 163 9.27 13.67 -22.00
C VAL A 163 10.24 12.50 -22.17
N ALA A 164 11.54 12.76 -22.06
CA ALA A 164 12.55 11.70 -22.11
C ALA A 164 12.38 10.68 -20.97
N PHE A 165 12.14 11.14 -19.74
CA PHE A 165 11.85 10.25 -18.61
C PHE A 165 10.61 9.38 -18.84
N ALA A 166 9.51 9.96 -19.33
CA ALA A 166 8.32 9.17 -19.67
C ALA A 166 8.66 8.09 -20.69
N LYS A 167 9.35 8.43 -21.80
CA LYS A 167 9.72 7.45 -22.84
C LYS A 167 10.52 6.28 -22.27
N VAL A 168 11.47 6.55 -21.37
CA VAL A 168 12.26 5.51 -20.71
C VAL A 168 11.38 4.62 -19.82
N MET A 169 10.50 5.21 -19.01
CA MET A 169 9.59 4.45 -18.14
C MET A 169 8.55 3.65 -18.93
N GLU A 170 8.01 4.22 -20.02
CA GLU A 170 7.12 3.55 -20.98
C GLU A 170 7.82 2.32 -21.57
N ALA A 171 9.03 2.47 -22.08
CA ALA A 171 9.80 1.38 -22.67
C ALA A 171 10.10 0.27 -21.64
N ALA A 172 10.51 0.66 -20.42
CA ALA A 172 10.79 -0.29 -19.35
C ALA A 172 9.54 -1.07 -18.92
N ILE A 173 8.38 -0.42 -18.81
CA ILE A 173 7.12 -1.08 -18.46
C ILE A 173 6.60 -1.95 -19.60
N ALA A 174 6.76 -1.52 -20.85
CA ALA A 174 6.40 -2.32 -22.03
C ALA A 174 7.21 -3.63 -22.08
N GLU A 175 8.51 -3.55 -21.76
CA GLU A 175 9.37 -4.73 -21.63
C GLU A 175 8.92 -5.66 -20.49
N MET A 176 8.49 -5.10 -19.36
CA MET A 176 7.94 -5.88 -18.25
C MET A 176 6.60 -6.55 -18.61
N ASP A 177 5.72 -5.88 -19.36
CA ASP A 177 4.50 -6.49 -19.89
C ASP A 177 4.81 -7.62 -20.87
N ARG A 178 5.81 -7.45 -21.74
CA ARG A 178 6.27 -8.52 -22.65
C ARG A 178 6.70 -9.76 -21.87
N ARG A 179 7.57 -9.60 -20.86
CA ARG A 179 8.04 -10.70 -20.00
C ARG A 179 6.90 -11.32 -19.18
N PHE A 180 5.95 -10.51 -18.72
CA PHE A 180 4.75 -11.00 -18.02
C PHE A 180 3.94 -11.93 -18.93
N ARG A 181 3.75 -11.56 -20.20
CA ARG A 181 3.04 -12.38 -21.19
C ARG A 181 3.78 -13.68 -21.51
N GLU A 182 5.10 -13.62 -21.67
CA GLU A 182 5.94 -14.80 -21.96
C GLU A 182 5.95 -15.81 -20.81
N ALA A 183 5.88 -15.34 -19.57
CA ALA A 183 5.76 -16.21 -18.40
C ALA A 183 4.36 -16.85 -18.25
N GLY A 184 3.37 -16.39 -19.02
CA GLY A 184 2.02 -16.95 -19.07
C GLY A 184 1.32 -16.97 -17.71
N SER A 185 0.92 -18.16 -17.25
CA SER A 185 0.15 -18.32 -16.03
C SER A 185 0.91 -17.94 -14.76
N LYS A 186 2.26 -18.00 -14.78
CA LYS A 186 3.13 -17.68 -13.65
C LYS A 186 3.27 -16.17 -13.41
N GLY A 187 3.12 -15.36 -14.46
CA GLY A 187 3.40 -13.93 -14.40
C GLY A 187 4.87 -13.61 -14.09
N LEU A 188 5.15 -12.41 -13.58
CA LEU A 188 6.50 -12.00 -13.22
C LEU A 188 6.98 -12.71 -11.94
N GLY A 189 8.26 -13.09 -11.89
CA GLY A 189 8.93 -13.52 -10.66
C GLY A 189 9.21 -12.35 -9.71
N MET A 190 9.81 -12.62 -8.55
CA MET A 190 10.05 -11.59 -7.53
C MET A 190 10.90 -10.42 -8.06
N ALA A 191 12.04 -10.69 -8.69
CA ALA A 191 12.96 -9.65 -9.14
C ALA A 191 12.30 -8.69 -10.14
N LEU A 192 11.63 -9.22 -11.16
CA LEU A 192 10.90 -8.37 -12.12
C LEU A 192 9.71 -7.66 -11.46
N SER A 193 9.02 -8.29 -10.50
CA SER A 193 7.91 -7.65 -9.77
C SER A 193 8.39 -6.45 -8.95
N GLU A 194 9.50 -6.58 -8.22
CA GLU A 194 10.14 -5.46 -7.52
C GLU A 194 10.70 -4.43 -8.51
N GLY A 195 11.14 -4.87 -9.69
CA GLY A 195 11.53 -4.02 -10.81
C GLY A 195 10.42 -3.09 -11.27
N VAL A 196 9.24 -3.63 -11.56
CA VAL A 196 8.06 -2.82 -11.93
C VAL A 196 7.69 -1.86 -10.79
N ALA A 197 7.74 -2.34 -9.55
CA ALA A 197 7.46 -1.53 -8.37
C ALA A 197 8.45 -0.36 -8.17
N ALA A 198 9.72 -0.56 -8.50
CA ALA A 198 10.74 0.47 -8.51
C ALA A 198 10.50 1.47 -9.65
N LEU A 199 10.23 0.98 -10.86
CA LEU A 199 9.96 1.81 -12.05
C LEU A 199 8.74 2.74 -11.85
N ASP A 200 7.61 2.21 -11.35
CA ASP A 200 6.42 3.03 -11.07
C ASP A 200 6.72 4.15 -10.08
N ARG A 201 7.45 3.84 -9.00
CA ARG A 201 7.80 4.82 -7.95
C ARG A 201 8.82 5.85 -8.42
N LEU A 202 9.85 5.42 -9.16
CA LEU A 202 10.85 6.30 -9.76
C LEU A 202 10.22 7.22 -10.78
N GLY A 203 9.40 6.67 -11.68
CA GLY A 203 8.66 7.46 -12.66
C GLY A 203 7.75 8.47 -11.97
N ASN A 204 6.96 8.05 -10.97
CA ASN A 204 6.16 8.97 -10.17
C ASN A 204 7.02 10.08 -9.54
N PHE A 205 8.18 9.75 -8.96
CA PHE A 205 9.11 10.74 -8.45
C PHE A 205 9.63 11.69 -9.53
N CYS A 206 9.96 11.24 -10.74
CA CYS A 206 10.41 12.12 -11.82
C CYS A 206 9.35 13.16 -12.21
N PHE A 207 8.07 12.78 -12.20
CA PHE A 207 6.98 13.69 -12.53
C PHE A 207 6.53 14.55 -11.34
N THR A 208 6.69 14.05 -10.11
CA THR A 208 6.17 14.73 -8.93
C THR A 208 7.20 15.46 -8.09
N GLY A 209 8.42 14.96 -8.05
CA GLY A 209 9.41 15.29 -7.03
C GLY A 209 8.94 14.97 -5.60
N ASP A 210 7.89 14.18 -5.40
CA ASP A 210 7.38 13.86 -4.06
C ASP A 210 8.20 12.71 -3.46
N PRO A 211 9.06 12.97 -2.44
CA PRO A 211 9.91 11.92 -1.89
C PRO A 211 9.13 10.83 -1.14
N ARG A 212 7.86 11.06 -0.77
CA ARG A 212 7.04 10.06 -0.05
C ARG A 212 6.76 8.81 -0.87
N VAL A 213 6.88 8.91 -2.19
CA VAL A 213 6.67 7.79 -3.13
C VAL A 213 7.86 6.83 -3.16
N LEU A 214 9.00 7.22 -2.55
CA LEU A 214 10.24 6.46 -2.51
C LEU A 214 10.45 5.84 -1.11
N PRO A 215 10.16 4.54 -0.90
CA PRO A 215 10.41 3.86 0.36
C PRO A 215 11.89 3.91 0.70
N THR A 216 12.28 4.75 1.67
CA THR A 216 13.68 5.14 1.87
C THR A 216 14.59 3.95 2.17
N LYS A 217 14.10 2.93 2.89
CA LYS A 217 14.87 1.72 3.22
C LYS A 217 15.31 0.96 1.97
N VAL A 218 14.38 0.67 1.07
CA VAL A 218 14.66 -0.09 -0.16
C VAL A 218 15.42 0.79 -1.17
N MET A 219 14.94 2.01 -1.40
CA MET A 219 15.52 2.92 -2.40
C MET A 219 16.95 3.35 -2.07
N ARG A 220 17.33 3.41 -0.78
CA ARG A 220 18.73 3.66 -0.41
C ARG A 220 19.64 2.51 -0.83
N LEU A 221 19.23 1.27 -0.63
CA LEU A 221 20.03 0.10 -1.05
C LEU A 221 20.13 -0.04 -2.56
N LEU A 222 19.09 0.36 -3.29
CA LEU A 222 19.15 0.44 -4.75
C LEU A 222 20.10 1.55 -5.24
N GLY A 223 20.68 2.37 -4.36
CA GLY A 223 21.53 3.51 -4.71
C GLY A 223 20.74 4.70 -5.27
N THR A 224 19.40 4.60 -5.30
CA THR A 224 18.52 5.63 -5.85
C THR A 224 18.66 6.94 -5.10
N ILE A 225 18.61 6.90 -3.76
CA ILE A 225 18.59 8.12 -2.93
C ILE A 225 19.87 8.94 -3.12
N ASP A 226 21.02 8.26 -3.15
CA ASP A 226 22.31 8.94 -3.32
C ASP A 226 22.46 9.46 -4.75
N SER A 227 22.09 8.67 -5.76
CA SER A 227 22.13 9.09 -7.16
C SER A 227 21.23 10.31 -7.43
N LEU A 228 20.04 10.36 -6.84
CA LEU A 228 19.16 11.51 -6.93
C LEU A 228 19.74 12.76 -6.24
N ARG A 229 20.47 12.59 -5.13
CA ARG A 229 21.10 13.70 -4.41
C ARG A 229 22.32 14.25 -5.13
N THR A 230 23.16 13.38 -5.71
CA THR A 230 24.44 13.76 -6.30
C THR A 230 24.30 14.14 -7.77
N CYS A 231 23.49 13.41 -8.52
CA CYS A 231 23.42 13.48 -9.99
C CYS A 231 22.03 13.86 -10.51
N GLY A 232 21.00 13.84 -9.66
CA GLY A 232 19.61 14.12 -10.07
C GLY A 232 19.01 13.07 -11.01
N TRP A 233 19.60 11.87 -11.09
CA TRP A 233 19.18 10.82 -12.02
C TRP A 233 18.60 9.60 -11.29
N PRO A 234 17.48 9.01 -11.76
CA PRO A 234 16.96 7.75 -11.24
C PRO A 234 17.94 6.60 -11.45
N PHE A 235 18.20 5.82 -10.41
CA PHE A 235 19.14 4.70 -10.47
C PHE A 235 18.59 3.48 -9.75
N ILE A 236 18.82 2.30 -10.32
CA ILE A 236 18.58 1.00 -9.71
C ILE A 236 19.89 0.23 -9.83
N SER A 237 20.53 -0.06 -8.70
CA SER A 237 21.77 -0.83 -8.64
C SER A 237 21.55 -2.26 -9.14
N PRO A 238 22.19 -2.69 -10.26
CA PRO A 238 22.08 -4.06 -10.74
C PRO A 238 22.68 -5.08 -9.76
N ARG A 239 23.53 -4.63 -8.83
CA ARG A 239 24.08 -5.50 -7.77
C ARG A 239 23.03 -5.89 -6.72
N MET A 240 21.98 -5.08 -6.57
CA MET A 240 20.90 -5.33 -5.62
C MET A 240 19.64 -5.85 -6.30
N LEU A 241 19.29 -5.26 -7.45
CA LEU A 241 18.13 -5.63 -8.25
C LEU A 241 18.49 -5.50 -9.72
N ASP A 242 18.78 -6.63 -10.37
CA ASP A 242 19.03 -6.68 -11.80
C ASP A 242 17.76 -7.05 -12.54
N ILE A 243 17.30 -6.15 -13.41
CA ILE A 243 16.10 -6.32 -14.22
C ILE A 243 16.41 -6.43 -15.71
N ARG A 244 17.69 -6.37 -16.10
CA ARG A 244 18.10 -6.22 -17.50
C ARG A 244 17.82 -7.47 -18.32
N GLU A 245 18.05 -8.65 -17.75
CA GLU A 245 18.00 -9.91 -18.50
C GLU A 245 17.14 -10.98 -17.83
N GLY A 246 16.57 -11.87 -18.64
CA GLY A 246 15.85 -13.07 -18.21
C GLY A 246 14.80 -12.81 -17.12
N ARG A 247 14.86 -13.62 -16.05
CA ARG A 247 13.96 -13.54 -14.89
C ARG A 247 14.34 -12.46 -13.88
N GLY A 248 15.40 -11.70 -14.14
CA GLY A 248 16.00 -10.79 -13.18
C GLY A 248 16.65 -11.50 -11.99
N LEU A 249 17.42 -10.74 -11.22
CA LEU A 249 18.11 -11.20 -10.01
C LEU A 249 17.88 -10.20 -8.88
N VAL A 250 17.72 -10.71 -7.66
CA VAL A 250 17.59 -9.91 -6.46
C VAL A 250 18.58 -10.41 -5.43
N ASN A 251 19.37 -9.51 -4.86
CA ASN A 251 20.30 -9.83 -3.79
C ASN A 251 19.55 -9.88 -2.46
N LEU A 252 19.09 -11.06 -2.09
CA LEU A 252 18.32 -11.31 -0.86
C LEU A 252 19.14 -11.15 0.41
N VAL A 253 20.44 -11.43 0.37
CA VAL A 253 21.34 -11.31 1.52
C VAL A 253 21.43 -9.85 1.98
N GLY A 254 21.50 -8.92 1.02
CA GLY A 254 21.50 -7.49 1.30
C GLY A 254 20.12 -6.83 1.32
N TRP A 255 19.03 -7.58 1.13
CA TRP A 255 17.68 -7.01 1.00
C TRP A 255 17.07 -6.66 2.36
N PRO A 256 16.29 -5.57 2.51
CA PRO A 256 15.65 -5.25 3.77
C PRO A 256 14.70 -6.33 4.24
N GLN A 257 14.75 -6.63 5.53
CA GLN A 257 13.84 -7.58 6.18
C GLN A 257 12.96 -6.89 7.22
N LEU A 258 11.78 -7.47 7.43
CA LEU A 258 10.88 -7.19 8.53
C LEU A 258 11.41 -7.86 9.81
N SER A 259 10.84 -7.53 10.97
CA SER A 259 11.21 -8.13 12.26
C SER A 259 11.06 -9.65 12.31
N ASN A 260 10.17 -10.21 11.48
CA ASN A 260 9.95 -11.66 11.34
C ASN A 260 10.88 -12.33 10.32
N GLY A 261 11.92 -11.65 9.83
CA GLY A 261 12.90 -12.17 8.87
C GLY A 261 12.41 -12.22 7.41
N ARG A 262 11.16 -11.83 7.14
CA ARG A 262 10.62 -11.78 5.77
C ARG A 262 11.12 -10.54 5.02
N PRO A 263 11.37 -10.59 3.69
CA PRO A 263 11.80 -9.41 2.96
C PRO A 263 10.68 -8.38 2.83
N VAL A 264 11.08 -7.11 2.83
CA VAL A 264 10.22 -5.96 2.52
C VAL A 264 10.06 -5.90 1.00
N LEU A 265 8.84 -6.11 0.50
CA LEU A 265 8.54 -6.14 -0.94
C LEU A 265 7.67 -4.94 -1.32
N MET A 266 8.18 -4.09 -2.22
CA MET A 266 7.47 -2.90 -2.69
C MET A 266 6.24 -3.24 -3.52
N HIS A 267 6.28 -4.31 -4.32
CA HIS A 267 5.14 -4.68 -5.16
C HIS A 267 3.95 -5.18 -4.33
N VAL A 268 4.22 -5.88 -3.22
CA VAL A 268 3.18 -6.38 -2.30
C VAL A 268 2.37 -5.24 -1.69
N ALA A 269 3.04 -4.15 -1.29
CA ALA A 269 2.35 -2.96 -0.79
C ALA A 269 1.43 -2.33 -1.85
N SER A 270 1.83 -2.35 -3.13
CA SER A 270 0.97 -1.89 -4.23
C SER A 270 -0.23 -2.82 -4.44
N LEU A 271 -0.05 -4.14 -4.30
CA LEU A 271 -1.16 -5.09 -4.39
C LEU A 271 -2.18 -4.91 -3.25
N GLU A 272 -1.73 -4.58 -2.04
CA GLU A 272 -2.61 -4.32 -0.91
C GLU A 272 -3.52 -3.11 -1.17
N TYR A 273 -2.95 -2.03 -1.71
CA TYR A 273 -3.70 -0.83 -2.09
C TYR A 273 -4.72 -1.11 -3.19
N HIS A 274 -4.32 -1.84 -4.24
CA HIS A 274 -5.20 -2.08 -5.38
C HIS A 274 -6.22 -3.16 -5.13
N TYR A 275 -5.87 -4.29 -4.54
CA TYR A 275 -6.76 -5.43 -4.42
C TYR A 275 -7.34 -5.49 -3.02
N ASP A 276 -6.53 -5.93 -2.08
CA ASP A 276 -6.74 -5.95 -0.63
C ASP A 276 -5.55 -6.64 0.04
N ARG A 277 -5.60 -6.70 1.37
CA ARG A 277 -4.61 -7.37 2.22
C ARG A 277 -4.54 -8.89 1.97
N THR A 278 -5.63 -9.52 1.53
CA THR A 278 -5.67 -10.97 1.27
C THR A 278 -4.81 -11.32 0.06
N VAL A 279 -4.96 -10.59 -1.05
CA VAL A 279 -4.13 -10.75 -2.26
C VAL A 279 -2.67 -10.44 -1.96
N ALA A 280 -2.40 -9.36 -1.23
CA ALA A 280 -1.03 -9.00 -0.86
C ALA A 280 -0.36 -10.08 -0.01
N SER A 281 -1.05 -10.59 1.02
CA SER A 281 -0.53 -11.66 1.87
C SER A 281 -0.32 -12.96 1.11
N ASN A 282 -1.25 -13.33 0.22
CA ASN A 282 -1.10 -14.51 -0.62
C ASN A 282 0.11 -14.40 -1.54
N ARG A 283 0.29 -13.26 -2.24
CA ARG A 283 1.45 -13.03 -3.09
C ARG A 283 2.76 -13.08 -2.30
N HIS A 284 2.82 -12.40 -1.16
CA HIS A 284 4.01 -12.40 -0.29
C HIS A 284 4.38 -13.82 0.16
N SER A 285 3.38 -14.61 0.57
CA SER A 285 3.57 -15.99 1.03
C SER A 285 4.02 -16.93 -0.10
N GLN A 286 3.41 -16.80 -1.28
CA GLN A 286 3.81 -17.58 -2.46
C GLN A 286 5.28 -17.33 -2.82
N LEU A 287 5.72 -16.06 -2.84
CA LEU A 287 7.12 -15.74 -3.10
C LEU A 287 8.05 -16.24 -1.99
N TRP A 288 7.63 -16.11 -0.73
CA TRP A 288 8.38 -16.58 0.42
C TRP A 288 8.70 -18.08 0.33
N PHE A 289 7.69 -18.91 0.07
CA PHE A 289 7.89 -20.35 0.02
C PHE A 289 8.45 -20.85 -1.34
N ALA A 290 8.10 -20.21 -2.45
CA ALA A 290 8.48 -20.67 -3.79
C ALA A 290 9.87 -20.20 -4.26
N GLU A 291 10.22 -18.95 -3.96
CA GLU A 291 11.40 -18.28 -4.56
C GLU A 291 12.47 -17.92 -3.53
N LEU A 292 12.07 -17.68 -2.28
CA LEU A 292 12.96 -17.17 -1.23
C LEU A 292 13.51 -18.26 -0.30
N GLY A 293 13.19 -19.53 -0.57
CA GLY A 293 13.57 -20.64 0.30
C GLY A 293 13.04 -20.47 1.72
N GLY A 294 11.85 -19.86 1.86
CA GLY A 294 11.23 -19.56 3.14
C GLY A 294 11.25 -20.78 4.05
N ARG A 295 11.57 -20.58 5.36
CA ARG A 295 11.85 -21.62 6.37
C ARG A 295 11.48 -23.00 5.85
N SER A 296 12.42 -23.74 5.26
CA SER A 296 12.10 -25.08 4.79
C SER A 296 11.49 -25.83 5.97
N ILE A 297 10.23 -26.22 5.79
CA ILE A 297 9.47 -26.89 6.85
C ILE A 297 9.90 -28.36 6.79
N ASP A 298 11.16 -28.59 7.12
CA ASP A 298 11.79 -29.89 7.10
C ASP A 298 11.66 -30.50 8.50
N GLY A 299 10.98 -31.65 8.58
CA GLY A 299 10.73 -32.36 9.83
C GLY A 299 9.47 -31.91 10.59
N MET A 300 8.96 -32.81 11.43
CA MET A 300 7.71 -32.63 12.17
C MET A 300 7.76 -31.48 13.17
N ASP A 301 8.89 -31.28 13.86
CA ASP A 301 9.01 -30.23 14.90
C ASP A 301 8.89 -28.81 14.31
N ARG A 302 9.50 -28.59 13.15
CA ARG A 302 9.40 -27.31 12.43
C ARG A 302 8.01 -27.08 11.85
N MET A 303 7.36 -28.15 11.37
CA MET A 303 5.96 -28.10 10.94
C MET A 303 5.03 -27.72 12.09
N THR A 304 5.15 -28.38 13.24
CA THR A 304 4.34 -28.08 14.43
C THR A 304 4.58 -26.65 14.91
N THR A 305 5.84 -26.20 14.93
CA THR A 305 6.18 -24.81 15.30
C THR A 305 5.56 -23.80 14.34
N PHE A 306 5.68 -24.04 13.04
CA PHE A 306 5.10 -23.18 12.00
C PHE A 306 3.57 -23.11 12.12
N LEU A 307 2.90 -24.27 12.25
CA LEU A 307 1.45 -24.31 12.43
C LEU A 307 1.04 -23.56 13.69
N HIS A 308 1.78 -23.73 14.79
CA HIS A 308 1.52 -23.01 16.03
C HIS A 308 1.64 -21.49 15.83
N GLU A 309 2.69 -21.00 15.17
CA GLU A 309 2.86 -19.58 14.83
C GLU A 309 1.70 -19.07 13.95
N VAL A 310 1.31 -19.81 12.89
CA VAL A 310 0.19 -19.41 12.01
C VAL A 310 -1.12 -19.32 12.79
N PHE A 311 -1.43 -20.31 13.62
CA PHE A 311 -2.69 -20.30 14.37
C PHE A 311 -2.69 -19.25 15.48
N ARG A 312 -1.61 -19.16 16.26
CA ARG A 312 -1.50 -18.23 17.38
C ARG A 312 -1.41 -16.77 16.91
N ASP A 313 -0.58 -16.48 15.92
CA ASP A 313 -0.24 -15.10 15.56
C ASP A 313 -1.18 -14.51 14.49
N LEU A 314 -1.93 -15.35 13.76
CA LEU A 314 -2.84 -14.92 12.70
C LEU A 314 -4.27 -15.42 12.88
N TRP A 315 -4.49 -16.74 12.95
CA TRP A 315 -5.84 -17.29 13.02
C TRP A 315 -6.59 -16.81 14.27
N VAL A 316 -5.96 -16.86 15.44
CA VAL A 316 -6.59 -16.42 16.70
C VAL A 316 -6.98 -14.94 16.63
N PRO A 317 -6.06 -13.98 16.37
CA PRO A 317 -6.42 -12.57 16.27
C PRO A 317 -7.46 -12.25 15.19
N GLU A 318 -7.34 -12.85 14.00
CA GLU A 318 -8.27 -12.59 12.89
C GLU A 318 -9.68 -13.12 13.18
N THR A 319 -9.78 -14.29 13.82
CA THR A 319 -11.06 -14.90 14.22
C THR A 319 -11.70 -14.13 15.37
N VAL A 320 -10.91 -13.70 16.37
CA VAL A 320 -11.38 -12.82 17.46
C VAL A 320 -11.94 -11.53 16.89
N ALA A 321 -11.20 -10.84 16.04
CA ALA A 321 -11.64 -9.59 15.42
C ALA A 321 -12.86 -9.78 14.51
N PHE A 322 -13.02 -10.95 13.88
CA PHE A 322 -14.23 -11.27 13.11
C PHE A 322 -15.44 -11.47 14.03
N ILE A 323 -15.34 -12.35 15.03
CA ILE A 323 -16.42 -12.64 15.98
C ILE A 323 -16.85 -11.34 16.66
N ALA A 324 -15.91 -10.56 17.18
CA ALA A 324 -16.24 -9.32 17.87
C ALA A 324 -16.95 -8.30 16.96
N ARG A 325 -16.59 -8.23 15.67
CA ARG A 325 -17.32 -7.40 14.71
C ARG A 325 -18.74 -7.91 14.45
N GLN A 326 -18.95 -9.23 14.37
CA GLN A 326 -20.29 -9.80 14.19
C GLN A 326 -21.16 -9.58 15.43
N VAL A 327 -20.62 -9.82 16.62
CA VAL A 327 -21.31 -9.58 17.90
C VAL A 327 -21.72 -8.11 18.04
N ARG A 328 -20.78 -7.18 17.84
CA ARG A 328 -21.08 -5.74 17.87
C ARG A 328 -22.14 -5.36 16.84
N ARG A 329 -22.14 -5.97 15.64
CA ARG A 329 -23.18 -5.73 14.63
C ARG A 329 -24.54 -6.26 15.06
N GLY A 330 -24.60 -7.44 15.68
CA GLY A 330 -25.82 -8.03 16.23
C GLY A 330 -26.42 -7.16 17.33
N LEU A 331 -25.61 -6.81 18.34
CA LEU A 331 -26.01 -5.93 19.44
C LEU A 331 -26.57 -4.58 18.93
N ASN A 332 -25.89 -3.95 17.96
CA ASN A 332 -26.36 -2.69 17.37
C ASN A 332 -27.63 -2.82 16.51
N ARG A 333 -27.95 -4.02 16.01
CA ARG A 333 -29.22 -4.28 15.29
C ARG A 333 -30.37 -4.48 16.27
N GLY A 334 -30.17 -5.24 17.35
CA GLY A 334 -31.16 -5.43 18.41
C GLY A 334 -31.59 -4.12 19.08
N ILE A 335 -30.65 -3.20 19.31
CA ILE A 335 -30.93 -1.84 19.83
C ILE A 335 -31.81 -1.01 18.88
N ARG A 336 -31.74 -1.26 17.56
CA ARG A 336 -32.51 -0.51 16.55
C ARG A 336 -33.85 -1.15 16.18
N SER A 337 -34.00 -2.47 16.36
CA SER A 337 -35.27 -3.18 16.10
C SER A 337 -36.24 -3.11 17.27
N GLY A 338 -35.78 -2.84 18.51
CA GLY A 338 -36.62 -2.63 19.69
C GLY A 338 -37.58 -1.41 19.64
N GLY A 339 -37.71 -0.73 18.50
CA GLY A 339 -38.65 0.37 18.27
C GLY A 339 -39.88 0.02 17.42
N ARG A 340 -40.04 -1.24 16.99
CA ARG A 340 -41.22 -1.70 16.25
C ARG A 340 -41.62 -3.09 16.75
N ASP A 341 -42.32 -3.13 17.87
CA ASP A 341 -43.58 -3.87 17.99
C ASP A 341 -44.17 -3.66 19.39
N GLY A 342 -45.47 -3.32 19.43
CA GLY A 342 -46.32 -3.49 20.61
C GLY A 342 -46.38 -2.34 21.62
N VAL A 343 -47.38 -1.47 21.45
CA VAL A 343 -48.00 -0.76 22.58
C VAL A 343 -48.55 -1.83 23.55
N GLY A 344 -47.96 -1.96 24.75
CA GLY A 344 -48.52 -2.82 25.78
C GLY A 344 -47.63 -3.09 26.99
N SER A 345 -47.90 -2.35 28.07
CA SER A 345 -47.65 -2.68 29.48
C SER A 345 -46.20 -2.65 30.02
N HIS A 346 -46.02 -1.77 31.01
CA HIS A 346 -44.92 -1.55 31.94
C HIS A 346 -43.82 -2.62 32.08
N GLY A 347 -42.57 -2.18 31.88
CA GLY A 347 -41.32 -2.85 32.25
C GLY A 347 -40.36 -2.97 31.06
N ASP A 348 -39.06 -2.91 31.28
CA ASP A 348 -38.04 -3.41 30.33
C ASP A 348 -37.57 -2.55 29.15
N ALA A 349 -37.53 -1.21 29.29
CA ALA A 349 -36.63 -0.39 28.45
C ALA A 349 -35.17 -0.38 28.99
N ASP A 350 -34.99 -0.54 30.31
CA ASP A 350 -33.66 -0.50 30.96
C ASP A 350 -32.90 -1.83 30.87
N THR A 351 -33.60 -2.97 30.88
CA THR A 351 -32.98 -4.31 30.84
C THR A 351 -32.28 -4.61 29.51
N GLY A 352 -32.84 -4.17 28.38
CA GLY A 352 -32.18 -4.32 27.07
C GLY A 352 -30.86 -3.54 26.96
N ASN A 353 -30.74 -2.42 27.66
CA ASN A 353 -29.50 -1.63 27.70
C ASN A 353 -28.46 -2.24 28.65
N GLU A 354 -28.89 -2.74 29.82
CA GLU A 354 -28.01 -3.44 30.75
C GLU A 354 -27.47 -4.76 30.19
N GLU A 355 -28.32 -5.56 29.53
CA GLU A 355 -27.90 -6.83 28.93
C GLU A 355 -26.92 -6.62 27.78
N SER A 356 -27.16 -5.59 26.96
CA SER A 356 -26.24 -5.20 25.89
C SER A 356 -24.89 -4.71 26.45
N ALA A 357 -24.91 -3.94 27.54
CA ALA A 357 -23.71 -3.51 28.25
C ALA A 357 -22.93 -4.71 28.83
N ARG A 358 -23.62 -5.68 29.45
CA ARG A 358 -23.00 -6.91 29.95
C ARG A 358 -22.40 -7.76 28.82
N ALA A 359 -23.06 -7.86 27.67
CA ALA A 359 -22.53 -8.54 26.50
C ALA A 359 -21.29 -7.83 25.92
N MET A 360 -21.28 -6.49 25.91
CA MET A 360 -20.12 -5.72 25.48
C MET A 360 -18.92 -5.90 26.42
N ILE A 361 -19.14 -5.86 27.74
CA ILE A 361 -18.10 -6.13 28.75
C ILE A 361 -17.53 -7.56 28.59
N ALA A 362 -18.41 -8.55 28.40
CA ALA A 362 -17.98 -9.93 28.18
C ALA A 362 -17.18 -10.08 26.88
N LEU A 363 -17.54 -9.34 25.83
CA LEU A 363 -16.81 -9.32 24.57
C LEU A 363 -15.43 -8.68 24.71
N GLU A 364 -15.32 -7.52 25.37
CA GLU A 364 -14.04 -6.85 25.62
C GLU A 364 -13.12 -7.71 26.49
N ALA A 365 -13.68 -8.34 27.53
CA ALA A 365 -12.93 -9.27 28.38
C ALA A 365 -12.44 -10.51 27.60
N TRP A 366 -13.22 -10.98 26.62
CA TRP A 366 -12.83 -12.10 25.75
C TRP A 366 -11.75 -11.70 24.73
N GLU A 367 -11.85 -10.49 24.15
CA GLU A 367 -10.84 -9.95 23.22
C GLU A 367 -9.48 -9.73 23.90
N ALA A 368 -9.47 -9.36 25.18
CA ALA A 368 -8.25 -9.09 25.95
C ALA A 368 -7.56 -10.36 26.51
N GLN A 369 -8.16 -11.54 26.35
CA GLN A 369 -7.60 -12.79 26.89
C GLN A 369 -6.54 -13.40 25.97
N ASP A 370 -5.51 -14.01 26.57
CA ASP A 370 -4.48 -14.77 25.87
C ASP A 370 -4.98 -16.09 25.25
N SER A 371 -6.13 -16.59 25.71
CA SER A 371 -6.71 -17.87 25.24
C SER A 371 -8.23 -17.76 25.09
N PRO A 372 -8.70 -16.98 24.09
CA PRO A 372 -10.13 -16.71 23.91
C PRO A 372 -10.92 -17.97 23.56
N PHE A 373 -10.31 -18.92 22.84
CA PHE A 373 -10.97 -20.16 22.41
C PHE A 373 -10.90 -21.31 23.43
N LYS A 374 -10.45 -21.07 24.66
CA LYS A 374 -10.62 -22.05 25.74
C LYS A 374 -12.11 -22.24 26.00
N THR A 375 -12.57 -23.50 26.16
CA THR A 375 -13.99 -23.84 26.34
C THR A 375 -14.70 -22.94 27.36
N SER A 376 -14.09 -22.76 28.54
CA SER A 376 -14.63 -21.91 29.61
C SER A 376 -14.80 -20.44 29.24
N ASN A 377 -13.95 -19.92 28.35
CA ASN A 377 -13.97 -18.51 27.93
C ASN A 377 -14.98 -18.31 26.80
N PHE A 378 -15.03 -19.26 25.86
CA PHE A 378 -15.99 -19.28 24.79
C PHE A 378 -17.44 -19.45 25.30
N GLU A 379 -17.66 -20.33 26.28
CA GLU A 379 -18.98 -20.52 26.91
C GLU A 379 -19.46 -19.25 27.61
N LYS A 380 -18.57 -18.54 28.33
CA LYS A 380 -18.89 -17.27 28.99
C LYS A 380 -19.34 -16.20 28.00
N LEU A 381 -18.64 -16.07 26.87
CA LEU A 381 -19.05 -15.14 25.81
C LEU A 381 -20.38 -15.58 25.19
N SER A 382 -20.50 -16.85 24.82
CA SER A 382 -21.68 -17.41 24.16
C SER A 382 -22.94 -17.22 25.01
N ALA A 383 -22.86 -17.42 26.33
CA ALA A 383 -23.98 -17.23 27.25
C ALA A 383 -24.52 -15.78 27.27
N GLN A 384 -23.69 -14.78 26.97
CA GLN A 384 -24.12 -13.38 26.91
C GLN A 384 -24.56 -12.97 25.51
N VAL A 385 -23.94 -13.51 24.46
CA VAL A 385 -24.21 -13.13 23.07
C VAL A 385 -25.42 -13.84 22.47
N LEU A 386 -25.64 -15.12 22.82
CA LEU A 386 -26.76 -15.92 22.27
C LEU A 386 -28.13 -15.38 22.66
N LYS A 387 -28.22 -14.53 23.69
CA LYS A 387 -29.45 -13.82 24.06
C LYS A 387 -29.95 -12.84 22.99
N PHE A 388 -29.08 -12.48 22.04
CA PHE A 388 -29.34 -11.51 20.98
C PHE A 388 -29.33 -12.13 19.58
N ASP A 389 -29.29 -13.47 19.45
CA ASP A 389 -29.40 -14.15 18.16
C ASP A 389 -30.86 -14.59 17.95
N ASP A 390 -31.57 -13.91 17.04
CA ASP A 390 -32.97 -14.21 16.71
C ASP A 390 -33.14 -15.48 15.85
N ARG A 391 -32.04 -16.20 15.56
CA ARG A 391 -32.07 -17.43 14.77
C ARG A 391 -32.51 -18.61 15.63
N PRO A 392 -33.44 -19.46 15.14
CA PRO A 392 -33.84 -20.65 15.88
C PRO A 392 -32.63 -21.55 16.14
N THR A 393 -32.38 -21.84 17.43
CA THR A 393 -31.28 -22.65 17.92
C THR A 393 -31.25 -24.07 17.33
N ASP A 394 -32.36 -24.49 16.72
CA ASP A 394 -32.57 -25.81 16.10
C ASP A 394 -31.72 -26.04 14.82
N GLU A 395 -31.19 -24.98 14.20
CA GLU A 395 -30.21 -25.11 13.10
C GLU A 395 -28.76 -25.30 13.59
N SER A 396 -28.48 -25.08 14.88
CA SER A 396 -27.13 -25.15 15.46
C SER A 396 -26.81 -26.56 15.95
N ARG A 397 -26.80 -27.56 15.06
CA ARG A 397 -26.30 -28.90 15.41
C ARG A 397 -24.82 -28.83 15.77
N MET A 398 -24.48 -29.25 16.99
CA MET A 398 -23.08 -29.57 17.32
C MET A 398 -22.58 -30.62 16.33
N VAL A 399 -21.65 -30.22 15.49
CA VAL A 399 -21.07 -31.10 14.50
C VAL A 399 -20.05 -32.00 15.20
N LEU A 400 -20.37 -33.30 15.30
CA LEU A 400 -19.48 -34.33 15.85
C LEU A 400 -18.35 -34.67 14.86
N LYS A 401 -17.48 -33.70 14.59
CA LYS A 401 -16.27 -33.88 13.78
C LYS A 401 -15.08 -34.19 14.67
N THR A 402 -14.29 -35.19 14.28
CA THR A 402 -12.99 -35.45 14.91
C THR A 402 -11.98 -34.38 14.52
N ARG A 403 -10.85 -34.30 15.23
CA ARG A 403 -9.72 -33.41 14.86
C ARG A 403 -9.23 -33.68 13.43
N ARG A 404 -9.29 -34.95 13.00
CA ARG A 404 -8.88 -35.37 11.65
C ARG A 404 -9.85 -34.81 10.61
N ASP A 405 -11.16 -34.91 10.85
CA ASP A 405 -12.18 -34.42 9.91
C ASP A 405 -12.06 -32.91 9.69
N PHE A 406 -11.80 -32.14 10.77
CA PHE A 406 -11.54 -30.71 10.66
C PHE A 406 -10.26 -30.38 9.89
N ALA A 407 -9.18 -31.13 10.13
CA ALA A 407 -7.92 -30.93 9.42
C ALA A 407 -8.07 -31.26 7.92
N GLU A 408 -8.82 -32.31 7.59
CA GLU A 408 -9.11 -32.72 6.22
C GLU A 408 -9.98 -31.69 5.49
N GLU A 409 -11.06 -31.22 6.12
CA GLU A 409 -11.91 -30.16 5.57
C GLU A 409 -11.12 -28.87 5.32
N MET A 410 -10.27 -28.48 6.26
CA MET A 410 -9.40 -27.32 6.09
C MET A 410 -8.39 -27.53 4.94
N PHE A 411 -7.77 -28.69 4.85
CA PHE A 411 -6.84 -29.03 3.76
C PHE A 411 -7.54 -28.96 2.39
N VAL A 412 -8.70 -29.59 2.28
CA VAL A 412 -9.54 -29.59 1.06
C VAL A 412 -9.94 -28.17 0.69
N ALA A 413 -10.44 -27.39 1.65
CA ALA A 413 -10.84 -26.00 1.40
C ALA A 413 -9.69 -25.12 0.90
N LEU A 414 -8.47 -25.32 1.43
CA LEU A 414 -7.27 -24.59 1.02
C LEU A 414 -6.76 -25.00 -0.37
N MET A 415 -6.78 -26.30 -0.67
CA MET A 415 -6.17 -26.86 -1.89
C MET A 415 -7.12 -26.87 -3.08
N GLU A 416 -8.38 -27.21 -2.85
CA GLU A 416 -9.39 -27.40 -3.91
C GLU A 416 -10.25 -26.17 -4.15
N GLY A 417 -10.31 -25.25 -3.18
CA GLY A 417 -10.81 -23.88 -3.37
C GLY A 417 -12.23 -23.82 -3.94
N GLY A 418 -13.16 -24.62 -3.42
CA GLY A 418 -14.57 -24.55 -3.83
C GLY A 418 -14.90 -25.17 -5.19
N ARG A 419 -14.04 -26.04 -5.75
CA ARG A 419 -14.38 -26.81 -6.96
C ARG A 419 -15.56 -27.75 -6.67
N LYS A 420 -16.48 -27.86 -7.65
CA LYS A 420 -17.70 -28.70 -7.69
C LYS A 420 -17.93 -29.57 -6.44
N GLY A 421 -18.70 -29.05 -5.48
CA GLY A 421 -19.20 -29.81 -4.32
C GLY A 421 -18.35 -29.72 -3.04
N HIS A 422 -17.15 -29.12 -3.09
CA HIS A 422 -16.28 -28.99 -1.91
C HIS A 422 -16.40 -27.61 -1.25
N PRO A 423 -16.28 -27.52 0.10
CA PRO A 423 -16.28 -26.26 0.82
C PRO A 423 -15.10 -25.37 0.38
N GLY A 424 -15.37 -24.09 0.10
CA GLY A 424 -14.34 -23.10 -0.21
C GLY A 424 -13.66 -22.54 1.03
N VAL A 425 -12.61 -21.71 0.88
CA VAL A 425 -11.93 -21.04 2.01
C VAL A 425 -12.92 -20.22 2.86
N GLU A 426 -13.98 -19.71 2.24
CA GLU A 426 -15.10 -19.00 2.90
C GLU A 426 -15.75 -19.81 4.04
N SER A 427 -15.66 -21.15 4.00
CA SER A 427 -16.24 -22.05 5.01
C SER A 427 -15.42 -22.14 6.29
N ILE A 428 -14.11 -21.87 6.20
CA ILE A 428 -13.15 -22.04 7.31
C ILE A 428 -12.57 -20.71 7.76
N ALA A 429 -12.72 -19.64 6.99
CA ALA A 429 -12.10 -18.35 7.26
C ALA A 429 -12.97 -17.17 6.79
N PRO A 430 -13.04 -16.08 7.56
CA PRO A 430 -13.58 -14.81 7.09
C PRO A 430 -12.88 -14.30 5.83
N THR A 431 -13.60 -13.58 4.96
CA THR A 431 -13.13 -13.08 3.65
C THR A 431 -11.80 -12.31 3.69
N HIS A 432 -11.49 -11.62 4.79
CA HIS A 432 -10.27 -10.81 4.95
C HIS A 432 -9.14 -11.52 5.70
N SER A 433 -9.27 -12.81 5.96
CA SER A 433 -8.27 -13.59 6.69
C SER A 433 -7.05 -13.85 5.83
N THR A 434 -5.87 -13.73 6.42
CA THR A 434 -4.60 -13.90 5.70
C THR A 434 -3.94 -15.24 5.96
N TRP A 435 -4.23 -15.88 7.09
CA TRP A 435 -3.70 -17.20 7.45
C TRP A 435 -3.98 -18.31 6.42
N PRO A 436 -5.13 -18.37 5.70
CA PRO A 436 -5.38 -19.45 4.74
C PRO A 436 -4.37 -19.43 3.60
N SER A 437 -4.02 -18.23 3.13
CA SER A 437 -3.07 -18.05 2.02
C SER A 437 -1.65 -18.47 2.40
N ILE A 438 -1.24 -18.19 3.65
CA ILE A 438 0.06 -18.60 4.20
C ILE A 438 0.13 -20.11 4.31
N LEU A 439 -0.89 -20.74 4.91
CA LEU A 439 -0.92 -22.19 5.10
C LEU A 439 -0.98 -22.93 3.76
N ARG A 440 -1.78 -22.43 2.80
CA ARG A 440 -1.82 -22.98 1.43
C ARG A 440 -0.46 -22.91 0.75
N ALA A 441 0.22 -21.76 0.82
CA ALA A 441 1.54 -21.63 0.21
C ALA A 441 2.55 -22.60 0.85
N ALA A 442 2.52 -22.76 2.18
CA ALA A 442 3.35 -23.73 2.87
C ALA A 442 3.06 -25.17 2.39
N ILE A 443 1.79 -25.57 2.28
CA ILE A 443 1.40 -26.90 1.79
C ILE A 443 1.88 -27.13 0.35
N GLN A 444 1.73 -26.14 -0.53
CA GLN A 444 2.06 -26.27 -1.96
C GLN A 444 3.57 -26.39 -2.22
N HIS A 445 4.40 -25.77 -1.39
CA HIS A 445 5.84 -25.64 -1.63
C HIS A 445 6.70 -26.47 -0.68
N THR A 446 6.14 -27.04 0.38
CA THR A 446 6.83 -28.03 1.21
C THR A 446 6.74 -29.40 0.52
N ARG A 447 7.83 -29.86 -0.07
CA ARG A 447 7.91 -31.21 -0.67
C ARG A 447 7.90 -32.26 0.44
N GLY A 448 6.86 -33.08 0.48
CA GLY A 448 6.76 -34.18 1.43
C GLY A 448 7.83 -35.25 1.17
N VAL A 449 8.88 -35.28 1.97
CA VAL A 449 9.65 -36.51 2.26
C VAL A 449 8.92 -37.35 3.33
N PHE A 450 7.72 -36.95 3.72
CA PHE A 450 6.90 -37.65 4.71
C PHE A 450 6.14 -38.87 4.16
N ALA A 451 6.36 -39.25 2.89
CA ALA A 451 5.76 -40.41 2.26
C ALA A 451 6.82 -41.43 1.82
N THR A 452 7.57 -41.99 2.77
CA THR A 452 8.11 -43.36 2.68
C THR A 452 8.56 -43.82 4.07
N ARG A 453 7.67 -44.55 4.75
CA ARG A 453 7.82 -45.46 5.93
C ARG A 453 6.51 -45.34 6.72
N ALA A 454 5.64 -46.34 6.83
CA ALA A 454 5.71 -47.77 6.54
C ALA A 454 4.37 -48.26 5.98
#